data_AF-A0A224YPX2-F1
#
_entry.id   AF-A0A224YPX2-F1
#
_cell.length_a   1.000
_cell.length_b   1.000
_cell.length_c   1.000
_cell.angle_alpha   90.00
_cell.angle_beta   90.00
_cell.angle_gamma   90.00
#
_symmetry.space_group_name_H-M   'P 1'
#
loop_
_entity.id
_entity.type
_entity.pdbx_description
1 polymer ?
#
loop_
_entity_poly.entity_id
_entity_poly.type
_entity_poly.pdbx_seq_one_letter_code
_entity_poly.pdbx_strand_id
1 'polypeptide(L)'
;MRTDFQSTNTSTYMICRRTCTATKKQFAAVMLYEEDGALNVEGVVGPNLKIRPIESSERSEDGRQAHLVENIEDNDSLEVHGKLIAHKTDIAERSASQRTDFDSTKYNVQEIFPELLLICDSRLQVQFTRRMNLTAYMIITMEVVNMRYSALSNPRVRILLRGMELSKWPQEHEYYVYSGGNTIDAYKSLQNLVKFVSKYSDKYKSFDMVYFATGFDMVSIYDDGTRMQALQGYAFVASACTGHRQQLGEDQAYTFQGIRIMTHEVAHTLGCSHDGTTAPGVVKAFTPNSVHCPWGHGYIMSYLQDDIRSMQFSSCCKYDIQRLSWSFEAGCLHTNNSETYPLDWITRYQLPGEFLSLNRQCHLRYPFLSRTYFIEQWSKWNCRGQCFVPGVDYHHPADGQWDLLFLDGTTCSHRPKRICINGLCRPDPRTEIPQRPY
;
A
#
# COMPACT_ATOMS: atom_id res chain seq x y z
N MET A 1 -3.18 2.98 -51.75
CA MET A 1 -3.55 4.24 -51.06
C MET A 1 -3.05 4.08 -49.63
N ARG A 2 -1.87 4.56 -49.19
CA ARG A 2 -1.30 5.93 -49.24
C ARG A 2 -2.32 7.02 -48.92
N THR A 3 -2.25 7.51 -47.68
CA THR A 3 -2.39 8.90 -47.20
C THR A 3 -1.95 8.86 -45.73
N ASP A 4 -0.69 9.14 -45.42
CA ASP A 4 -0.15 10.48 -45.10
C ASP A 4 -0.86 11.17 -43.93
N PHE A 5 -0.21 11.16 -42.77
CA PHE A 5 -0.26 12.26 -41.80
C PHE A 5 1.18 12.72 -41.54
N GLN A 6 1.58 13.76 -42.27
CA GLN A 6 2.67 14.63 -41.83
C GLN A 6 2.12 15.49 -40.69
N SER A 7 2.77 15.46 -39.53
CA SER A 7 2.83 16.65 -38.68
C SER A 7 4.30 16.97 -38.43
N THR A 8 4.66 18.19 -38.82
CA THR A 8 5.97 18.78 -38.63
C THR A 8 6.05 19.46 -37.27
N ASN A 9 7.16 19.14 -36.60
CA ASN A 9 7.91 19.93 -35.62
C ASN A 9 7.43 20.12 -34.17
N THR A 10 8.38 19.73 -33.31
CA THR A 10 8.62 20.11 -31.91
C THR A 10 7.58 19.64 -30.89
N SER A 11 7.41 18.33 -30.78
CA SER A 11 7.06 17.73 -29.49
C SER A 11 8.35 17.41 -28.74
N THR A 12 8.72 18.28 -27.80
CA THR A 12 9.62 17.91 -26.71
C THR A 12 8.95 16.77 -25.96
N TYR A 13 9.35 15.53 -26.25
CA TYR A 13 8.91 14.36 -25.49
C TYR A 13 9.47 14.49 -24.07
N MET A 14 8.69 15.06 -23.15
CA MET A 14 8.94 14.92 -21.73
C MET A 14 8.60 13.47 -21.36
N ILE A 15 9.62 12.59 -21.43
CA ILE A 15 9.49 11.23 -20.94
C ILE A 15 9.36 11.34 -19.42
N CYS A 16 8.13 11.33 -18.89
CA CYS A 16 7.88 11.25 -17.45
C CYS A 16 8.31 9.85 -16.98
N ARG A 17 9.56 9.73 -16.53
CA ARG A 17 10.18 8.49 -16.02
C ARG A 17 9.82 8.37 -14.54
N ARG A 18 9.11 7.32 -14.14
CA ARG A 18 8.69 7.05 -12.75
C ARG A 18 9.38 5.78 -12.22
N THR A 19 9.95 5.78 -11.02
CA THR A 19 10.50 4.60 -10.32
C THR A 19 9.79 4.37 -9.00
N CYS A 20 9.34 3.15 -8.68
CA CYS A 20 8.89 2.82 -7.34
C CYS A 20 10.02 2.13 -6.55
N THR A 21 10.30 2.62 -5.34
CA THR A 21 11.27 2.04 -4.41
C THR A 21 10.60 1.76 -3.07
N ALA A 22 10.78 0.56 -2.52
CA ALA A 22 10.04 0.08 -1.35
C ALA A 22 10.92 -0.65 -0.32
N THR A 23 10.59 -0.51 0.97
CA THR A 23 11.35 -1.05 2.11
C THR A 23 10.45 -1.45 3.27
N LYS A 24 10.38 -2.77 3.49
CA LYS A 24 9.57 -3.38 4.57
C LYS A 24 10.04 -3.00 5.98
N LYS A 25 11.34 -2.76 6.17
CA LYS A 25 11.88 -2.44 7.52
C LYS A 25 11.48 -1.05 8.00
N GLN A 26 11.24 -0.12 7.08
CA GLN A 26 10.93 1.27 7.39
C GLN A 26 9.48 1.64 7.03
N PHE A 27 8.69 0.68 6.52
CA PHE A 27 7.33 0.92 6.03
C PHE A 27 7.27 2.07 5.00
N ALA A 28 8.25 2.10 4.10
CA ALA A 28 8.38 3.17 3.12
C ALA A 28 8.24 2.63 1.70
N ALA A 29 7.43 3.29 0.87
CA ALA A 29 7.32 3.05 -0.56
C ALA A 29 7.12 4.40 -1.24
N VAL A 30 8.06 4.78 -2.12
CA VAL A 30 8.05 6.08 -2.79
C VAL A 30 8.22 5.94 -4.29
N MET A 31 7.59 6.85 -5.02
CA MET A 31 7.80 7.08 -6.42
C MET A 31 8.78 8.24 -6.62
N LEU A 32 9.82 7.96 -7.40
CA LEU A 32 10.78 8.93 -7.89
C LEU A 32 10.44 9.27 -9.33
N TYR A 33 10.29 10.55 -9.67
CA TYR A 33 10.08 10.95 -11.06
C TYR A 33 10.62 12.33 -11.34
N GLU A 34 10.96 12.59 -12.60
CA GLU A 34 11.44 13.89 -13.03
C GLU A 34 10.34 14.56 -13.84
N GLU A 35 9.99 15.76 -13.43
CA GLU A 35 9.05 16.63 -14.12
C GLU A 35 9.70 18.00 -14.23
N ASP A 36 9.70 18.56 -15.44
CA ASP A 36 10.33 19.84 -15.76
C ASP A 36 11.81 19.99 -15.32
N GLY A 37 12.58 18.90 -15.28
CA GLY A 37 14.01 18.93 -14.91
C GLY A 37 14.27 18.93 -13.39
N ALA A 38 13.24 18.72 -12.56
CA ALA A 38 13.37 18.57 -11.12
C ALA A 38 12.97 17.15 -10.67
N LEU A 39 13.75 16.59 -9.73
CA LEU A 39 13.44 15.30 -9.11
C LEU A 39 12.33 15.44 -8.07
N ASN A 40 11.23 14.74 -8.30
CA ASN A 40 10.10 14.59 -7.41
C ASN A 40 10.16 13.25 -6.68
N VAL A 41 9.79 13.28 -5.40
CA VAL A 41 9.61 12.12 -4.54
C VAL A 41 8.22 12.21 -3.95
N GLU A 42 7.42 11.17 -4.15
CA GLU A 42 6.05 11.11 -3.67
C GLU A 42 5.75 9.71 -3.13
N GLY A 43 5.17 9.59 -1.94
CA GLY A 43 4.80 8.29 -1.38
C GLY A 43 4.81 8.25 0.13
N VAL A 44 5.04 7.06 0.69
CA VAL A 44 5.11 6.80 2.13
C VAL A 44 6.57 6.62 2.53
N VAL A 45 7.00 7.31 3.59
CA VAL A 45 8.40 7.32 4.08
C VAL A 45 8.54 6.79 5.51
N GLY A 46 7.46 6.32 6.10
CA GLY A 46 7.44 5.75 7.45
C GLY A 46 6.08 5.14 7.76
N PRO A 47 5.92 4.47 8.92
CA PRO A 47 4.67 3.80 9.29
C PRO A 47 3.41 4.66 9.17
N ASN A 48 3.53 5.96 9.46
CA ASN A 48 2.46 6.94 9.34
C ASN A 48 2.91 8.27 8.69
N LEU A 49 3.92 8.24 7.80
CA LEU A 49 4.47 9.45 7.19
C LEU A 49 4.39 9.40 5.67
N LYS A 50 3.94 10.49 5.05
CA LYS A 50 3.95 10.69 3.60
C LYS A 50 4.92 11.79 3.21
N ILE A 51 5.42 11.70 1.98
CA ILE A 51 6.24 12.72 1.33
C ILE A 51 5.57 13.14 0.02
N ARG A 52 5.59 14.43 -0.31
CA ARG A 52 5.10 14.98 -1.58
C ARG A 52 5.85 16.24 -1.98
N PRO A 53 5.94 16.58 -3.28
CA PRO A 53 6.51 17.85 -3.72
C PRO A 53 5.62 19.05 -3.31
N ILE A 54 6.24 20.20 -3.05
CA ILE A 54 5.56 21.47 -2.77
C ILE A 54 5.26 22.19 -4.09
N GLU A 55 3.98 22.35 -4.44
CA GLU A 55 3.55 22.91 -5.73
C GLU A 55 3.90 24.41 -5.94
N SER A 56 4.16 25.16 -4.85
CA SER A 56 4.28 26.64 -4.87
C SER A 56 5.68 27.20 -4.60
N SER A 57 6.73 26.37 -4.60
CA SER A 57 8.10 26.85 -4.36
C SER A 57 8.76 27.35 -5.65
N GLU A 58 9.36 28.54 -5.60
CA GLU A 58 10.41 28.89 -6.58
C GLU A 58 11.52 27.82 -6.50
N ARG A 59 12.01 27.41 -7.66
CA ARG A 59 13.10 26.43 -7.74
C ARG A 59 14.36 27.05 -7.15
N SER A 60 15.13 26.28 -6.40
CA SER A 60 16.49 26.71 -6.04
C SER A 60 17.30 26.93 -7.34
N GLU A 61 18.31 27.80 -7.32
CA GLU A 61 19.24 28.00 -8.46
C GLU A 61 19.84 26.68 -9.00
N ASP A 62 19.90 25.62 -8.17
CA ASP A 62 20.36 24.27 -8.53
C ASP A 62 19.27 23.34 -9.15
N GLY A 63 18.06 23.84 -9.43
CA GLY A 63 16.94 23.01 -9.96
C GLY A 63 16.27 22.07 -8.95
N ARG A 64 16.48 22.27 -7.65
CA ARG A 64 15.92 21.43 -6.58
C ARG A 64 14.45 21.76 -6.31
N GLN A 65 13.65 20.71 -6.16
CA GLN A 65 12.26 20.77 -5.72
C GLN A 65 12.18 20.52 -4.21
N ALA A 66 11.43 21.35 -3.49
CA ALA A 66 11.17 21.13 -2.07
C ALA A 66 10.08 20.05 -1.89
N HIS A 67 10.23 19.22 -0.86
CA HIS A 67 9.27 18.20 -0.45
C HIS A 67 8.78 18.46 0.96
N LEU A 68 7.51 18.14 1.19
CA LEU A 68 6.88 18.21 2.49
C LEU A 68 6.69 16.80 3.02
N VAL A 69 7.05 16.58 4.29
CA VAL A 69 6.82 15.33 5.03
C VAL A 69 5.76 15.60 6.09
N GLU A 70 4.64 14.88 6.00
CA GLU A 70 3.46 15.04 6.83
C GLU A 70 3.03 13.69 7.39
N ASN A 71 2.22 13.71 8.46
CA ASN A 71 1.52 12.50 8.87
C ASN A 71 0.50 12.10 7.80
N ILE A 72 0.26 10.80 7.68
CA ILE A 72 -0.95 10.30 7.04
C ILE A 72 -2.06 10.53 8.06
N GLU A 73 -2.84 11.58 7.83
CA GLU A 73 -4.02 11.90 8.64
C GLU A 73 -5.20 11.12 8.07
N ASP A 74 -5.82 10.32 8.92
CA ASP A 74 -7.19 9.87 8.74
C ASP A 74 -8.06 10.75 9.68
N ASN A 75 -9.25 11.15 9.25
CA ASN A 75 -10.10 12.07 10.02
C ASN A 75 -10.43 11.51 11.42
N ASP A 76 -10.24 12.23 12.53
CA ASP A 76 -10.25 11.71 13.93
C ASP A 76 -11.53 10.96 14.40
N SER A 77 -12.58 10.89 13.59
CA SER A 77 -13.86 10.22 13.87
C SER A 77 -14.11 9.05 12.90
N LEU A 78 -13.25 8.03 12.93
CA LEU A 78 -13.33 6.90 12.00
C LEU A 78 -14.12 5.73 12.55
N GLU A 79 -14.99 5.18 11.71
CA GLU A 79 -15.59 3.89 11.86
C GLU A 79 -15.43 3.08 10.58
N VAL A 80 -15.15 1.81 10.75
CA VAL A 80 -14.98 0.84 9.68
C VAL A 80 -15.77 -0.39 10.10
N HIS A 81 -16.67 -0.91 9.28
CA HIS A 81 -17.59 -1.96 9.74
C HIS A 81 -17.40 -3.27 8.98
N GLY A 82 -17.04 -4.33 9.72
CA GLY A 82 -17.17 -5.71 9.25
C GLY A 82 -18.61 -6.21 9.41
N LYS A 83 -19.25 -6.71 8.34
CA LYS A 83 -20.65 -7.16 8.40
C LYS A 83 -20.86 -8.65 8.18
N LEU A 84 -21.92 -9.09 8.83
CA LEU A 84 -22.55 -10.39 8.77
C LEU A 84 -23.58 -10.43 7.64
N ILE A 85 -23.72 -11.58 6.99
CA ILE A 85 -24.79 -11.80 6.01
C ILE A 85 -26.10 -12.03 6.78
N ALA A 86 -27.05 -11.08 6.70
CA ALA A 86 -28.31 -11.16 7.42
C ALA A 86 -29.33 -12.18 6.85
N HIS A 87 -29.03 -12.86 5.75
CA HIS A 87 -29.88 -13.90 5.19
C HIS A 87 -29.05 -15.03 4.57
N LYS A 88 -29.34 -16.28 4.96
CA LYS A 88 -28.94 -17.48 4.19
C LYS A 88 -29.52 -17.33 2.79
N THR A 89 -28.74 -16.77 1.87
CA THR A 89 -29.13 -16.65 0.47
C THR A 89 -28.36 -17.74 -0.25
N ASP A 90 -29.07 -18.76 -0.73
CA ASP A 90 -28.49 -19.83 -1.54
C ASP A 90 -28.01 -19.23 -2.86
N ILE A 91 -26.70 -18.94 -2.97
CA ILE A 91 -26.06 -18.52 -4.21
C ILE A 91 -24.89 -19.44 -4.47
N ALA A 92 -24.90 -20.02 -5.67
CA ALA A 92 -23.97 -21.05 -6.16
C ALA A 92 -22.52 -20.77 -5.73
N GLU A 93 -22.12 -21.48 -4.67
CA GLU A 93 -20.74 -21.59 -4.22
C GLU A 93 -19.88 -22.06 -5.41
N ARG A 94 -18.70 -21.44 -5.57
CA ARG A 94 -17.70 -21.97 -6.48
C ARG A 94 -17.49 -23.44 -6.14
N SER A 95 -17.64 -24.28 -7.15
CA SER A 95 -17.39 -25.71 -7.07
C SER A 95 -15.92 -25.95 -6.72
N ALA A 96 -15.61 -25.97 -5.43
CA ALA A 96 -14.37 -26.46 -4.83
C ALA A 96 -14.65 -26.91 -3.39
N SER A 97 -15.09 -28.18 -3.29
CA SER A 97 -15.32 -28.98 -2.09
C SER A 97 -16.61 -28.71 -1.29
N GLN A 98 -17.43 -29.76 -1.14
CA GLN A 98 -18.56 -29.82 -0.21
C GLN A 98 -18.13 -29.81 1.28
N ARG A 99 -16.86 -29.53 1.57
CA ARG A 99 -16.29 -29.60 2.92
C ARG A 99 -16.18 -28.19 3.47
N THR A 100 -16.78 -27.99 4.64
CA THR A 100 -16.88 -26.70 5.31
C THR A 100 -16.05 -26.66 6.60
N ASP A 101 -15.07 -27.55 6.72
CA ASP A 101 -14.19 -27.70 7.88
C ASP A 101 -12.76 -27.28 7.50
N PHE A 102 -11.80 -27.50 8.40
CA PHE A 102 -10.39 -27.31 8.12
C PHE A 102 -9.78 -28.41 7.26
N ASP A 103 -8.94 -28.00 6.33
CA ASP A 103 -8.03 -28.83 5.57
C ASP A 103 -6.69 -28.94 6.30
N SER A 104 -6.49 -30.07 6.99
CA SER A 104 -5.26 -30.34 7.75
C SER A 104 -3.99 -30.34 6.88
N THR A 105 -4.12 -30.51 5.55
CA THR A 105 -2.97 -30.39 4.63
C THR A 105 -2.44 -28.97 4.54
N LYS A 106 -3.24 -27.97 4.95
CA LYS A 106 -2.89 -26.54 4.90
C LYS A 106 -2.22 -26.01 6.17
N TYR A 107 -2.20 -26.78 7.27
CA TYR A 107 -1.67 -26.32 8.55
C TYR A 107 -0.20 -25.89 8.51
N ASN A 108 0.58 -26.50 7.62
CA ASN A 108 2.02 -26.23 7.48
C ASN A 108 2.37 -25.36 6.26
N VAL A 109 1.38 -24.82 5.55
CA VAL A 109 1.62 -23.92 4.42
C VAL A 109 2.32 -22.65 4.91
N GLN A 110 3.42 -22.31 4.26
CA GLN A 110 4.31 -21.22 4.69
C GLN A 110 3.90 -19.86 4.13
N GLU A 111 3.13 -19.83 3.04
CA GLU A 111 2.74 -18.61 2.35
C GLU A 111 1.42 -18.81 1.59
N ILE A 112 0.57 -17.79 1.62
CA ILE A 112 -0.66 -17.69 0.84
C ILE A 112 -0.61 -16.45 -0.06
N PHE A 113 -1.34 -16.50 -1.18
CA PHE A 113 -1.29 -15.51 -2.26
C PHE A 113 -2.68 -14.96 -2.60
N PRO A 114 -3.30 -14.12 -1.74
CA PRO A 114 -4.57 -13.52 -2.09
C PRO A 114 -4.47 -12.67 -3.37
N GLU A 115 -5.11 -13.11 -4.45
CA GLU A 115 -5.09 -12.44 -5.75
C GLU A 115 -6.16 -11.33 -5.80
N LEU A 116 -5.75 -10.05 -5.74
CA LEU A 116 -6.65 -8.90 -5.61
C LEU A 116 -6.80 -8.13 -6.93
N LEU A 117 -8.04 -7.84 -7.32
CA LEU A 117 -8.36 -6.80 -8.31
C LEU A 117 -8.71 -5.50 -7.57
N LEU A 118 -8.09 -4.40 -8.00
CA LEU A 118 -8.43 -3.07 -7.51
C LEU A 118 -9.33 -2.35 -8.51
N ILE A 119 -10.43 -1.77 -8.06
CA ILE A 119 -11.33 -0.94 -8.88
C ILE A 119 -11.38 0.45 -8.28
N CYS A 120 -10.99 1.47 -9.04
CA CYS A 120 -11.01 2.87 -8.63
C CYS A 120 -12.16 3.60 -9.29
N ASP A 121 -13.03 4.22 -8.50
CA ASP A 121 -14.21 4.90 -9.04
C ASP A 121 -13.92 6.23 -9.73
N SER A 122 -14.90 6.72 -10.48
CA SER A 122 -14.78 7.98 -11.20
C SER A 122 -14.56 9.17 -10.27
N ARG A 123 -15.03 9.10 -9.01
CA ARG A 123 -14.91 10.18 -8.03
C ARG A 123 -13.50 10.30 -7.45
N LEU A 124 -12.82 9.19 -7.20
CA LEU A 124 -11.41 9.15 -6.83
C LEU A 124 -10.54 9.55 -8.03
N GLN A 125 -10.87 9.03 -9.22
CA GLN A 125 -10.12 9.32 -10.45
C GLN A 125 -9.99 10.81 -10.74
N VAL A 126 -11.08 11.60 -10.60
CA VAL A 126 -11.07 13.04 -10.92
C VAL A 126 -10.21 13.88 -9.98
N GLN A 127 -9.80 13.34 -8.83
CA GLN A 127 -8.89 14.02 -7.90
C GLN A 127 -7.42 14.00 -8.38
N PHE A 128 -7.10 13.15 -9.37
CA PHE A 128 -5.76 13.05 -9.95
C PHE A 128 -5.70 13.76 -11.32
N THR A 129 -4.65 14.55 -11.53
CA THR A 129 -4.41 15.26 -12.80
C THR A 129 -4.24 14.31 -13.99
N ARG A 130 -3.64 13.12 -13.76
CA ARG A 130 -3.38 12.11 -14.78
C ARG A 130 -3.69 10.72 -14.24
N ARG A 131 -4.20 9.83 -15.08
CA ARG A 131 -4.44 8.40 -14.74
C ARG A 131 -3.18 7.68 -14.23
N MET A 132 -2.01 8.07 -14.75
CA MET A 132 -0.73 7.53 -14.28
C MET A 132 -0.42 7.91 -12.83
N ASN A 133 -0.88 9.07 -12.34
CA ASN A 133 -0.70 9.47 -10.95
C ASN A 133 -1.55 8.60 -10.02
N LEU A 134 -2.81 8.35 -10.37
CA LEU A 134 -3.66 7.39 -9.64
C LEU A 134 -3.04 5.99 -9.64
N THR A 135 -2.58 5.52 -10.81
CA THR A 135 -1.96 4.19 -10.94
C THR A 135 -0.73 4.07 -10.03
N ALA A 136 0.13 5.08 -10.07
CA ALA A 136 1.30 5.21 -9.21
C ALA A 136 0.96 5.18 -7.71
N TYR A 137 0.01 6.03 -7.32
CA TYR A 137 -0.50 6.16 -5.96
C TYR A 137 -1.04 4.82 -5.44
N MET A 138 -1.88 4.14 -6.22
CA MET A 138 -2.45 2.84 -5.81
C MET A 138 -1.41 1.71 -5.77
N ILE A 139 -0.38 1.72 -6.63
CA ILE A 139 0.73 0.77 -6.55
C ILE A 139 1.52 0.98 -5.25
N ILE A 140 1.80 2.23 -4.86
CA ILE A 140 2.43 2.54 -3.58
C ILE A 140 1.54 2.07 -2.44
N THR A 141 0.24 2.39 -2.47
CA THR A 141 -0.74 1.94 -1.47
C THR A 141 -0.69 0.43 -1.28
N MET A 142 -0.78 -0.34 -2.37
CA MET A 142 -0.72 -1.81 -2.33
C MET A 142 0.61 -2.35 -1.79
N GLU A 143 1.72 -1.71 -2.13
CA GLU A 143 3.03 -2.12 -1.63
C GLU A 143 3.12 -1.91 -0.10
N VAL A 144 2.67 -0.75 0.41
CA VAL A 144 2.63 -0.48 1.86
C VAL A 144 1.64 -1.41 2.59
N VAL A 145 0.47 -1.67 2.02
CA VAL A 145 -0.48 -2.67 2.53
C VAL A 145 0.24 -4.02 2.66
N ASN A 146 0.93 -4.49 1.62
CA ASN A 146 1.73 -5.72 1.67
C ASN A 146 2.82 -5.69 2.77
N MET A 147 3.41 -4.53 3.08
CA MET A 147 4.35 -4.43 4.20
C MET A 147 3.68 -4.66 5.54
N ARG A 148 2.46 -4.14 5.75
CA ARG A 148 1.68 -4.36 6.98
C ARG A 148 1.34 -5.85 7.16
N TYR A 149 0.96 -6.52 6.07
CA TYR A 149 0.76 -7.98 6.06
C TYR A 149 2.06 -8.78 6.23
N SER A 150 3.23 -8.23 5.93
CA SER A 150 4.51 -8.94 6.07
C SER A 150 4.90 -9.27 7.52
N ALA A 151 4.22 -8.67 8.51
CA ALA A 151 4.35 -9.01 9.93
C ALA A 151 3.65 -10.35 10.30
N LEU A 152 2.87 -10.93 9.40
CA LEU A 152 2.26 -12.25 9.55
C LEU A 152 3.28 -13.36 9.23
N SER A 153 3.29 -14.37 10.07
CA SER A 153 4.09 -15.59 9.90
C SER A 153 3.21 -16.81 10.14
N ASN A 154 3.37 -17.84 9.31
CA ASN A 154 2.66 -19.13 9.38
C ASN A 154 1.13 -19.02 9.20
N PRO A 155 0.60 -18.68 8.00
CA PRO A 155 1.37 -18.42 6.78
C PRO A 155 1.82 -16.96 6.68
N ARG A 156 2.86 -16.72 5.88
CA ARG A 156 3.13 -15.39 5.35
C ARG A 156 2.00 -15.03 4.38
N VAL A 157 1.57 -13.77 4.38
CA VAL A 157 0.54 -13.29 3.46
C VAL A 157 1.19 -12.37 2.44
N ARG A 158 1.03 -12.69 1.15
CA ARG A 158 1.50 -11.85 0.05
C ARG A 158 0.33 -11.55 -0.89
N ILE A 159 -0.25 -10.38 -0.75
CA ILE A 159 -1.36 -9.93 -1.60
C ILE A 159 -0.79 -9.61 -2.98
N LEU A 160 -1.35 -10.24 -4.01
CA LEU A 160 -0.94 -10.03 -5.39
C LEU A 160 -1.92 -9.08 -6.07
N LEU A 161 -1.49 -7.85 -6.38
CA LEU A 161 -2.26 -6.95 -7.22
C LEU A 161 -2.27 -7.50 -8.66
N ARG A 162 -3.37 -8.11 -9.07
CA ARG A 162 -3.52 -8.74 -10.40
C ARG A 162 -3.85 -7.75 -11.50
N GLY A 163 -4.41 -6.60 -11.13
CA GLY A 163 -4.84 -5.58 -12.08
C GLY A 163 -5.52 -4.42 -11.37
N MET A 164 -5.73 -3.37 -12.15
CA MET A 164 -6.47 -2.19 -11.72
C MET A 164 -7.48 -1.82 -12.80
N GLU A 165 -8.73 -1.60 -12.39
CA GLU A 165 -9.81 -1.15 -13.23
C GLU A 165 -10.21 0.27 -12.85
N LEU A 166 -10.42 1.11 -13.87
CA LEU A 166 -10.98 2.44 -13.71
C LEU A 166 -12.44 2.39 -14.12
N SER A 167 -13.35 2.36 -13.15
CA SER A 167 -14.79 2.34 -13.46
C SER A 167 -15.25 3.68 -13.99
N LYS A 168 -16.43 3.68 -14.61
CA LYS A 168 -17.07 4.89 -15.12
C LYS A 168 -18.43 5.05 -14.47
N TRP A 169 -18.87 6.30 -14.40
CA TRP A 169 -20.16 6.69 -13.82
C TRP A 169 -21.36 5.81 -14.24
N PRO A 170 -21.53 5.42 -15.53
CA PRO A 170 -22.64 4.52 -15.91
C PRO A 170 -22.57 3.12 -15.29
N GLN A 171 -21.36 2.55 -15.14
CA GLN A 171 -21.14 1.27 -14.47
C GLN A 171 -21.37 1.39 -12.96
N GLU A 172 -20.98 2.52 -12.37
CA GLU A 172 -21.14 2.81 -10.94
C GLU A 172 -22.62 2.84 -10.50
N HIS A 173 -23.54 3.18 -11.40
CA HIS A 173 -24.99 3.11 -11.13
C HIS A 173 -25.53 1.69 -10.94
N GLU A 174 -24.78 0.66 -11.34
CA GLU A 174 -25.18 -0.72 -11.09
C GLU A 174 -24.95 -1.15 -9.64
N TYR A 175 -24.11 -0.41 -8.89
CA TYR A 175 -23.75 -0.80 -7.52
C TYR A 175 -23.79 0.30 -6.48
N TYR A 176 -23.56 1.58 -6.78
CA TYR A 176 -23.67 2.62 -5.78
C TYR A 176 -25.12 3.01 -5.51
N VAL A 177 -25.44 3.13 -4.23
CA VAL A 177 -26.70 3.72 -3.75
C VAL A 177 -26.39 5.12 -3.25
N TYR A 178 -26.65 6.12 -4.08
CA TYR A 178 -26.37 7.53 -3.75
C TYR A 178 -27.35 8.06 -2.70
N SER A 179 -26.82 8.72 -1.66
CA SER A 179 -27.59 9.30 -0.55
C SER A 179 -27.51 10.84 -0.52
N GLY A 180 -27.30 11.46 -1.69
CA GLY A 180 -27.25 12.90 -1.87
C GLY A 180 -25.84 13.50 -1.77
N GLY A 181 -25.63 14.61 -2.48
CA GLY A 181 -24.33 15.29 -2.52
C GLY A 181 -23.22 14.37 -3.01
N ASN A 182 -22.14 14.28 -2.23
CA ASN A 182 -20.99 13.41 -2.49
C ASN A 182 -21.06 12.08 -1.72
N THR A 183 -22.25 11.60 -1.34
CA THR A 183 -22.37 10.48 -0.39
C THR A 183 -23.02 9.23 -0.97
N ILE A 184 -22.56 8.06 -0.51
CA ILE A 184 -23.12 6.75 -0.85
C ILE A 184 -23.50 5.97 0.42
N ASP A 185 -24.62 5.24 0.37
CA ASP A 185 -24.96 4.24 1.39
C ASP A 185 -24.01 3.05 1.21
N ALA A 186 -23.01 2.97 2.09
CA ALA A 186 -21.92 2.00 2.01
C ALA A 186 -22.43 0.56 2.05
N TYR A 187 -23.38 0.26 2.94
CA TYR A 187 -23.87 -1.10 3.11
C TYR A 187 -24.68 -1.56 1.90
N LYS A 188 -25.67 -0.77 1.46
CA LYS A 188 -26.48 -1.13 0.28
C LYS A 188 -25.61 -1.20 -0.96
N SER A 189 -24.62 -0.32 -1.07
CA SER A 189 -23.65 -0.35 -2.16
C SER A 189 -22.84 -1.64 -2.17
N LEU A 190 -22.30 -2.05 -1.02
CA LEU A 190 -21.56 -3.31 -0.91
C LEU A 190 -22.41 -4.53 -1.27
N GLN A 191 -23.68 -4.57 -0.88
CA GLN A 191 -24.59 -5.65 -1.29
C GLN A 191 -24.81 -5.68 -2.80
N ASN A 192 -24.92 -4.52 -3.46
CA ASN A 192 -25.04 -4.47 -4.91
C ASN A 192 -23.72 -4.82 -5.61
N LEU A 193 -22.56 -4.53 -5.00
CA LEU A 193 -21.26 -4.97 -5.49
C LEU A 193 -21.15 -6.50 -5.56
N VAL A 194 -21.70 -7.22 -4.58
CA VAL A 194 -21.80 -8.71 -4.63
C VAL A 194 -22.56 -9.14 -5.89
N LYS A 195 -23.73 -8.53 -6.14
CA LYS A 195 -24.57 -8.84 -7.32
C LYS A 195 -23.86 -8.48 -8.62
N PHE A 196 -23.20 -7.33 -8.67
CA PHE A 196 -22.45 -6.85 -9.83
C PHE A 196 -21.29 -7.79 -10.17
N VAL A 197 -20.46 -8.15 -9.20
CA VAL A 197 -19.33 -9.06 -9.40
C VAL A 197 -19.81 -10.45 -9.83
N SER A 198 -20.93 -10.94 -9.27
CA SER A 198 -21.56 -12.19 -9.68
C SER A 198 -22.11 -12.13 -11.12
N LYS A 199 -22.84 -11.06 -11.47
CA LYS A 199 -23.39 -10.82 -12.81
C LYS A 199 -22.30 -10.83 -13.89
N TYR A 200 -21.14 -10.24 -13.61
CA TYR A 200 -19.99 -10.18 -14.52
C TYR A 200 -18.90 -11.18 -14.14
N SER A 201 -19.29 -12.39 -13.72
CA SER A 201 -18.40 -13.44 -13.23
C SER A 201 -17.26 -13.75 -14.21
N ASP A 202 -17.50 -13.78 -15.53
CA ASP A 202 -16.43 -14.06 -16.50
C ASP A 202 -15.23 -13.12 -16.41
N LYS A 203 -15.47 -11.87 -16.01
CA LYS A 203 -14.42 -10.87 -15.81
C LYS A 203 -13.77 -10.99 -14.44
N TYR A 204 -14.58 -11.19 -13.40
CA TYR A 204 -14.10 -11.08 -12.02
C TYR A 204 -13.76 -12.41 -11.35
N LYS A 205 -14.06 -13.55 -11.98
CA LYS A 205 -13.96 -14.84 -11.32
C LYS A 205 -12.52 -15.27 -11.02
N SER A 206 -11.54 -14.84 -11.79
CA SER A 206 -10.15 -15.24 -11.57
C SER A 206 -9.50 -14.64 -10.32
N PHE A 207 -10.03 -13.55 -9.77
CA PHE A 207 -9.49 -12.91 -8.57
C PHE A 207 -10.02 -13.58 -7.31
N ASP A 208 -9.30 -13.52 -6.20
CA ASP A 208 -9.72 -14.04 -4.89
C ASP A 208 -10.46 -13.01 -4.06
N MET A 209 -10.21 -11.72 -4.35
CA MET A 209 -10.81 -10.54 -3.72
C MET A 209 -10.96 -9.41 -4.75
N VAL A 210 -11.97 -8.56 -4.56
CA VAL A 210 -12.18 -7.37 -5.40
C VAL A 210 -12.40 -6.15 -4.51
N TYR A 211 -11.40 -5.27 -4.47
CA TYR A 211 -11.43 -4.07 -3.65
C TYR A 211 -11.90 -2.86 -4.48
N PHE A 212 -12.93 -2.18 -4.01
CA PHE A 212 -13.45 -0.95 -4.59
C PHE A 212 -12.95 0.25 -3.79
N ALA A 213 -12.07 1.04 -4.39
CA ALA A 213 -11.60 2.31 -3.84
C ALA A 213 -12.50 3.46 -4.33
N THR A 214 -13.10 4.19 -3.40
CA THR A 214 -14.07 5.25 -3.71
C THR A 214 -13.62 6.62 -3.22
N GLY A 215 -13.91 7.66 -4.01
CA GLY A 215 -13.76 9.06 -3.58
C GLY A 215 -15.06 9.67 -3.03
N PHE A 216 -16.12 8.87 -2.92
CA PHE A 216 -17.37 9.28 -2.27
C PHE A 216 -17.26 9.14 -0.76
N ASP A 217 -18.03 9.97 -0.05
CA ASP A 217 -18.23 9.89 1.39
C ASP A 217 -19.22 8.76 1.71
N MET A 218 -18.73 7.74 2.38
CA MET A 218 -19.44 6.53 2.75
C MET A 218 -20.22 6.77 4.04
N VAL A 219 -21.53 6.49 3.98
CA VAL A 219 -22.40 6.61 5.15
C VAL A 219 -23.12 5.30 5.41
N SER A 220 -23.39 5.02 6.68
CA SER A 220 -24.31 3.95 7.07
C SER A 220 -25.69 4.55 7.33
N ILE A 221 -26.71 3.98 6.70
CA ILE A 221 -28.11 4.37 6.91
C ILE A 221 -28.83 3.16 7.46
N TYR A 222 -29.20 3.23 8.74
CA TYR A 222 -29.95 2.18 9.42
C TYR A 222 -31.42 2.17 8.96
N ASP A 223 -32.12 1.06 9.21
CA ASP A 223 -33.52 0.87 8.77
C ASP A 223 -34.49 1.88 9.40
N ASP A 224 -34.13 2.48 10.53
CA ASP A 224 -34.86 3.55 11.21
C ASP A 224 -34.60 4.95 10.59
N GLY A 225 -33.76 5.03 9.57
CA GLY A 225 -33.34 6.26 8.90
C GLY A 225 -32.16 6.96 9.59
N THR A 226 -31.62 6.43 10.69
CA THR A 226 -30.44 6.99 11.35
C THR A 226 -29.24 6.94 10.41
N ARG A 227 -28.59 8.10 10.22
CA ARG A 227 -27.44 8.26 9.33
C ARG A 227 -26.16 8.45 10.14
N MET A 228 -25.20 7.58 9.89
CA MET A 228 -23.86 7.62 10.46
C MET A 228 -22.85 8.04 9.39
N GLN A 229 -22.17 9.16 9.63
CA GLN A 229 -21.29 9.84 8.66
C GLN A 229 -19.80 9.51 8.83
N ALA A 230 -19.46 8.66 9.79
CA ALA A 230 -18.09 8.36 10.18
C ALA A 230 -17.53 7.10 9.49
N LEU A 231 -18.11 6.63 8.39
CA LEU A 231 -17.81 5.30 7.87
C LEU A 231 -16.84 5.34 6.69
N GLN A 232 -15.63 4.79 6.82
CA GLN A 232 -14.64 4.84 5.72
C GLN A 232 -14.42 3.53 4.98
N GLY A 233 -14.98 2.43 5.47
CA GLY A 233 -14.74 1.12 4.88
C GLY A 233 -15.74 0.07 5.32
N TYR A 234 -15.97 -0.90 4.44
CA TYR A 234 -16.93 -1.97 4.65
C TYR A 234 -16.51 -3.26 3.93
N ALA A 235 -16.55 -4.37 4.65
CA ALA A 235 -16.23 -5.69 4.12
C ALA A 235 -17.03 -6.81 4.79
N PHE A 236 -17.11 -7.95 4.13
CA PHE A 236 -17.65 -9.17 4.72
C PHE A 236 -16.55 -9.94 5.45
N VAL A 237 -16.85 -10.40 6.67
CA VAL A 237 -15.86 -11.08 7.51
C VAL A 237 -15.66 -12.52 7.04
N ALA A 238 -14.40 -12.97 6.97
CA ALA A 238 -14.00 -14.33 6.60
C ALA A 238 -14.68 -14.78 5.30
N SER A 239 -14.48 -14.00 4.24
CA SER A 239 -15.23 -14.09 2.98
C SER A 239 -14.36 -14.28 1.75
N ALA A 240 -13.03 -14.34 1.91
CA ALA A 240 -12.12 -14.64 0.81
C ALA A 240 -12.50 -15.95 0.12
N CYS A 241 -12.30 -16.03 -1.21
CA CYS A 241 -12.72 -17.17 -2.05
C CYS A 241 -14.24 -17.42 -2.17
N THR A 242 -15.09 -16.66 -1.47
CA THR A 242 -16.55 -16.82 -1.52
C THR A 242 -17.19 -15.84 -2.52
N GLY A 243 -18.53 -15.90 -2.66
CA GLY A 243 -19.28 -14.90 -3.41
C GLY A 243 -19.22 -13.48 -2.84
N HIS A 244 -18.91 -13.35 -1.54
CA HIS A 244 -18.94 -12.10 -0.74
C HIS A 244 -17.55 -11.47 -0.55
N ARG A 245 -16.63 -11.73 -1.46
CA ARG A 245 -15.21 -11.32 -1.42
C ARG A 245 -14.93 -9.87 -1.83
N GLN A 246 -15.93 -9.00 -1.75
CA GLN A 246 -15.83 -7.59 -2.14
C GLN A 246 -15.59 -6.74 -0.91
N GLN A 247 -14.75 -5.71 -1.07
CA GLN A 247 -14.52 -4.68 -0.08
C GLN A 247 -14.79 -3.32 -0.72
N LEU A 248 -15.27 -2.37 0.08
CA LEU A 248 -15.46 -0.99 -0.34
C LEU A 248 -14.77 -0.10 0.69
N GLY A 249 -13.90 0.80 0.25
CA GLY A 249 -13.23 1.72 1.16
C GLY A 249 -12.90 3.05 0.51
N GLU A 250 -13.00 4.10 1.31
CA GLU A 250 -12.68 5.46 0.91
C GLU A 250 -11.19 5.65 0.67
N ASP A 251 -10.88 6.55 -0.25
CA ASP A 251 -9.55 7.11 -0.39
C ASP A 251 -9.65 8.55 -0.91
N GLN A 252 -8.61 9.32 -0.66
CA GLN A 252 -8.48 10.68 -1.15
C GLN A 252 -7.11 10.85 -1.79
N ALA A 253 -7.06 11.53 -2.93
CA ALA A 253 -5.83 11.68 -3.68
C ALA A 253 -4.72 12.28 -2.83
N TYR A 254 -3.54 11.64 -2.90
CA TYR A 254 -2.31 12.09 -2.24
C TYR A 254 -2.36 12.10 -0.70
N THR A 255 -3.40 11.52 -0.07
CA THR A 255 -3.46 11.42 1.40
C THR A 255 -2.83 10.14 1.93
N PHE A 256 -2.90 9.05 1.16
CA PHE A 256 -2.53 7.69 1.55
C PHE A 256 -3.38 7.10 2.70
N GLN A 257 -4.51 7.73 3.04
CA GLN A 257 -5.45 7.22 4.06
C GLN A 257 -5.99 5.82 3.69
N GLY A 258 -6.18 5.57 2.39
CA GLY A 258 -6.66 4.29 1.87
C GLY A 258 -5.76 3.11 2.24
N ILE A 259 -4.49 3.31 2.63
CA ILE A 259 -3.63 2.22 3.10
C ILE A 259 -4.19 1.58 4.37
N ARG A 260 -4.64 2.38 5.35
CA ARG A 260 -5.18 1.85 6.61
C ARG A 260 -6.52 1.20 6.41
N ILE A 261 -7.42 1.88 5.72
CA ILE A 261 -8.75 1.38 5.37
C ILE A 261 -8.63 0.05 4.60
N MET A 262 -7.84 0.03 3.52
CA MET A 262 -7.66 -1.19 2.72
C MET A 262 -7.04 -2.33 3.52
N THR A 263 -6.05 -2.03 4.37
CA THR A 263 -5.44 -3.07 5.22
C THR A 263 -6.48 -3.68 6.15
N HIS A 264 -7.34 -2.84 6.74
CA HIS A 264 -8.42 -3.24 7.64
C HIS A 264 -9.51 -4.07 6.92
N GLU A 265 -10.04 -3.60 5.80
CA GLU A 265 -11.10 -4.32 5.07
C GLU A 265 -10.65 -5.66 4.50
N VAL A 266 -9.42 -5.69 3.99
CA VAL A 266 -8.83 -6.94 3.52
C VAL A 266 -8.63 -7.90 4.69
N ALA A 267 -8.35 -7.41 5.90
CA ALA A 267 -8.18 -8.25 7.08
C ALA A 267 -9.51 -8.84 7.55
N HIS A 268 -10.61 -8.06 7.49
CA HIS A 268 -11.96 -8.61 7.65
C HIS A 268 -12.21 -9.76 6.67
N THR A 269 -11.94 -9.53 5.39
CA THR A 269 -12.14 -10.56 4.35
C THR A 269 -11.26 -11.79 4.59
N LEU A 270 -10.05 -11.59 5.10
CA LEU A 270 -9.11 -12.64 5.49
C LEU A 270 -9.38 -13.25 6.87
N GLY A 271 -10.48 -12.87 7.53
CA GLY A 271 -11.00 -13.60 8.68
C GLY A 271 -11.01 -12.84 10.00
N CYS A 272 -10.49 -11.62 10.07
CA CYS A 272 -10.43 -10.88 11.33
C CYS A 272 -11.79 -10.29 11.71
N SER A 273 -12.22 -10.46 12.97
CA SER A 273 -13.18 -9.57 13.60
C SER A 273 -12.49 -8.29 14.07
N HIS A 274 -13.26 -7.30 14.52
CA HIS A 274 -12.66 -6.23 15.32
C HIS A 274 -12.06 -6.79 16.61
N ASP A 275 -11.00 -6.15 17.09
CA ASP A 275 -10.40 -6.43 18.39
C ASP A 275 -11.42 -6.19 19.52
N GLY A 276 -11.50 -7.11 20.48
CA GLY A 276 -12.47 -7.06 21.59
C GLY A 276 -13.85 -7.61 21.24
N THR A 277 -14.04 -8.10 20.02
CA THR A 277 -15.34 -8.57 19.52
C THR A 277 -15.29 -9.98 18.93
N THR A 278 -16.45 -10.48 18.55
CA THR A 278 -16.64 -11.69 17.73
C THR A 278 -17.52 -11.33 16.53
N ALA A 279 -17.30 -12.00 15.39
CA ALA A 279 -18.10 -11.80 14.19
C ALA A 279 -18.34 -13.14 13.49
N PRO A 280 -19.60 -13.56 13.24
CA PRO A 280 -19.85 -14.69 12.36
C PRO A 280 -19.24 -14.47 10.98
N GLY A 281 -18.31 -15.34 10.58
CA GLY A 281 -17.70 -15.32 9.26
C GLY A 281 -18.64 -15.84 8.17
N VAL A 282 -18.31 -15.56 6.90
CA VAL A 282 -19.00 -16.18 5.76
C VAL A 282 -18.61 -17.64 5.61
N VAL A 283 -17.32 -17.97 5.80
CA VAL A 283 -16.87 -19.36 5.91
C VAL A 283 -17.43 -20.03 7.16
N LYS A 284 -17.73 -21.32 7.04
CA LYS A 284 -18.37 -22.12 8.10
C LYS A 284 -17.38 -22.83 9.00
N ALA A 285 -16.11 -22.98 8.57
CA ALA A 285 -15.08 -23.71 9.32
C ALA A 285 -14.78 -23.12 10.71
N PHE A 286 -14.94 -21.80 10.89
CA PHE A 286 -14.69 -21.16 12.18
C PHE A 286 -15.43 -19.84 12.33
N THR A 287 -15.60 -19.42 13.59
CA THR A 287 -16.05 -18.07 13.92
C THR A 287 -14.83 -17.22 14.33
N PRO A 288 -14.55 -16.13 13.59
CA PRO A 288 -13.62 -15.07 14.00
C PRO A 288 -13.88 -14.59 15.41
N ASN A 289 -12.82 -14.50 16.22
CA ASN A 289 -12.96 -14.22 17.64
C ASN A 289 -11.72 -13.50 18.19
N SER A 290 -11.86 -12.19 18.39
CA SER A 290 -10.81 -11.34 18.94
C SER A 290 -11.14 -10.77 20.32
N VAL A 291 -12.03 -11.41 21.08
CA VAL A 291 -12.41 -10.94 22.44
C VAL A 291 -11.22 -10.84 23.41
N HIS A 292 -10.17 -11.63 23.17
CA HIS A 292 -8.94 -11.63 23.98
C HIS A 292 -7.91 -10.58 23.55
N CYS A 293 -8.19 -9.80 22.51
CA CYS A 293 -7.37 -8.67 22.07
C CYS A 293 -8.16 -7.40 22.32
N PRO A 294 -7.99 -6.70 23.47
CA PRO A 294 -8.79 -5.54 23.81
C PRO A 294 -8.74 -4.44 22.74
N TRP A 295 -9.91 -3.85 22.43
CA TRP A 295 -10.05 -2.70 21.54
C TRP A 295 -9.07 -1.56 21.88
N GLY A 296 -8.94 -1.27 23.18
CA GLY A 296 -8.07 -0.21 23.72
C GLY A 296 -6.56 -0.41 23.48
N HIS A 297 -6.13 -1.56 22.95
CA HIS A 297 -4.74 -1.74 22.54
C HIS A 297 -4.39 -1.00 21.24
N GLY A 298 -5.39 -0.54 20.49
CA GLY A 298 -5.19 0.31 19.33
C GLY A 298 -4.51 -0.38 18.16
N TYR A 299 -4.68 -1.70 18.00
CA TYR A 299 -4.23 -2.41 16.81
C TYR A 299 -5.12 -2.07 15.59
N ILE A 300 -4.68 -2.43 14.39
CA ILE A 300 -5.33 -2.03 13.14
C ILE A 300 -6.79 -2.45 13.01
N MET A 301 -7.22 -3.51 13.72
CA MET A 301 -8.62 -3.96 13.79
C MET A 301 -9.46 -3.21 14.84
N SER A 302 -8.96 -2.08 15.34
CA SER A 302 -9.68 -1.07 16.11
C SER A 302 -9.69 0.26 15.36
N TYR A 303 -10.40 1.27 15.85
CA TYR A 303 -10.36 2.62 15.28
C TYR A 303 -9.34 3.55 15.96
N LEU A 304 -8.67 3.08 17.03
CA LEU A 304 -7.73 3.92 17.77
C LEU A 304 -6.40 4.04 17.03
N GLN A 305 -5.85 5.25 17.00
CA GLN A 305 -4.63 5.59 16.28
C GLN A 305 -3.56 6.21 17.18
N ASP A 306 -3.53 5.79 18.44
CA ASP A 306 -2.69 6.42 19.47
C ASP A 306 -1.19 6.25 19.23
N ASP A 307 -0.78 5.12 18.62
CA ASP A 307 0.62 4.81 18.32
C ASP A 307 0.79 3.81 17.16
N ILE A 308 2.03 3.36 16.93
CA ILE A 308 2.42 2.46 15.84
C ILE A 308 1.64 1.13 15.79
N ARG A 309 1.01 0.70 16.90
CA ARG A 309 0.13 -0.48 16.92
C ARG A 309 -1.04 -0.34 15.96
N SER A 310 -1.51 0.88 15.70
CA SER A 310 -2.60 1.16 14.77
C SER A 310 -2.32 0.72 13.32
N MET A 311 -1.04 0.43 13.04
CA MET A 311 -0.54 -0.09 11.76
C MET A 311 -0.17 -1.57 11.80
N GLN A 312 -0.48 -2.28 12.88
CA GLN A 312 -0.11 -3.67 13.13
C GLN A 312 -1.34 -4.51 13.47
N PHE A 313 -1.26 -5.82 13.19
CA PHE A 313 -2.27 -6.78 13.60
C PHE A 313 -2.05 -7.26 15.04
N SER A 314 -3.15 -7.36 15.80
CA SER A 314 -3.19 -8.05 17.08
C SER A 314 -2.91 -9.55 16.91
N SER A 315 -2.57 -10.25 17.99
CA SER A 315 -2.39 -11.70 17.95
C SER A 315 -3.67 -12.44 17.55
N CYS A 316 -4.85 -11.91 17.87
CA CYS A 316 -6.14 -12.51 17.52
C CYS A 316 -6.39 -12.44 16.02
N CYS A 317 -6.25 -11.26 15.40
CA CYS A 317 -6.41 -11.13 13.96
C CYS A 317 -5.38 -12.00 13.20
N LYS A 318 -4.12 -12.04 13.67
CA LYS A 318 -3.11 -12.95 13.10
C LYS A 318 -3.58 -14.40 13.13
N TYR A 319 -4.10 -14.87 14.25
CA TYR A 319 -4.60 -16.24 14.38
C TYR A 319 -5.83 -16.50 13.51
N ASP A 320 -6.73 -15.53 13.36
CA ASP A 320 -7.93 -15.69 12.54
C ASP A 320 -7.61 -15.80 11.05
N ILE A 321 -6.60 -15.07 10.58
CA ILE A 321 -6.05 -15.23 9.22
C ILE A 321 -5.47 -16.64 9.03
N GLN A 322 -4.79 -17.19 10.04
CA GLN A 322 -4.29 -18.56 10.00
C GLN A 322 -5.45 -19.56 9.88
N ARG A 323 -6.48 -19.41 10.73
CA ARG A 323 -7.67 -20.26 10.70
C ARG A 323 -8.38 -20.20 9.35
N LEU A 324 -8.53 -19.02 8.76
CA LEU A 324 -9.08 -18.90 7.41
C LEU A 324 -8.21 -19.64 6.39
N SER A 325 -6.89 -19.47 6.43
CA SER A 325 -5.99 -20.15 5.50
C SER A 325 -6.08 -21.68 5.56
N TRP A 326 -6.54 -22.23 6.68
CA TRP A 326 -6.75 -23.65 6.83
C TRP A 326 -8.09 -24.15 6.34
N SER A 327 -9.07 -23.28 6.05
CA SER A 327 -10.38 -23.73 5.63
C SER A 327 -10.38 -24.24 4.18
N PHE A 328 -11.18 -25.27 3.91
CA PHE A 328 -11.43 -25.73 2.54
C PHE A 328 -12.03 -24.60 1.68
N GLU A 329 -12.89 -23.77 2.28
CA GLU A 329 -13.58 -22.65 1.63
C GLU A 329 -12.60 -21.57 1.15
N ALA A 330 -11.45 -21.41 1.81
CA ALA A 330 -10.39 -20.47 1.43
C ALA A 330 -9.30 -21.09 0.53
N GLY A 331 -9.59 -22.23 -0.12
CA GLY A 331 -8.64 -22.97 -0.93
C GLY A 331 -7.97 -22.17 -2.06
N CYS A 332 -8.64 -21.12 -2.59
CA CYS A 332 -8.11 -20.28 -3.66
C CYS A 332 -6.82 -19.55 -3.28
N LEU A 333 -6.65 -19.21 -1.99
CA LEU A 333 -5.48 -18.48 -1.48
C LEU A 333 -4.17 -19.28 -1.58
N HIS A 334 -4.26 -20.60 -1.80
CA HIS A 334 -3.11 -21.50 -1.93
C HIS A 334 -2.63 -21.64 -3.37
N THR A 335 -3.32 -21.03 -4.33
CA THR A 335 -2.93 -21.03 -5.74
C THR A 335 -2.46 -19.65 -6.15
N ASN A 336 -1.33 -19.58 -6.83
CA ASN A 336 -0.88 -18.35 -7.49
C ASN A 336 -1.02 -18.55 -9.00
N ASN A 337 -2.06 -17.99 -9.58
CA ASN A 337 -2.33 -18.10 -11.01
C ASN A 337 -1.78 -16.88 -11.78
N SER A 338 -0.88 -16.11 -11.16
CA SER A 338 -0.40 -14.84 -11.68
C SER A 338 0.79 -15.02 -12.61
N GLU A 339 0.67 -14.48 -13.82
CA GLU A 339 1.83 -14.11 -14.61
C GLU A 339 2.41 -12.81 -14.02
N THR A 340 3.65 -12.86 -13.56
CA THR A 340 4.33 -11.64 -13.11
C THR A 340 4.68 -10.79 -14.33
N TYR A 341 3.99 -9.67 -14.50
CA TYR A 341 4.43 -8.64 -15.43
C TYR A 341 5.50 -7.81 -14.73
N PRO A 342 6.77 -7.84 -15.19
CA PRO A 342 7.75 -6.91 -14.68
C PRO A 342 7.25 -5.50 -15.03
N LEU A 343 7.26 -4.60 -14.05
CA LEU A 343 6.86 -3.21 -14.24
C LEU A 343 7.96 -2.49 -15.05
N ASP A 344 8.18 -2.89 -16.30
CA ASP A 344 9.27 -2.42 -17.16
C ASP A 344 9.12 -0.93 -17.54
N TRP A 345 7.91 -0.36 -17.34
CA TRP A 345 7.63 1.07 -17.49
C TRP A 345 8.06 1.89 -16.27
N ILE A 346 8.39 1.24 -15.15
CA ILE A 346 9.02 1.86 -14.00
C ILE A 346 10.51 1.96 -14.32
N THR A 347 10.89 3.09 -14.92
CA THR A 347 12.27 3.34 -15.37
C THR A 347 13.22 3.16 -14.19
N ARG A 348 14.40 2.55 -14.35
CA ARG A 348 15.40 2.44 -13.28
C ARG A 348 15.98 3.83 -12.98
N TYR A 349 15.58 4.49 -11.89
CA TYR A 349 16.28 5.70 -11.47
C TYR A 349 17.63 5.39 -10.88
N GLN A 350 18.56 6.31 -11.11
CA GLN A 350 19.76 6.38 -10.31
C GLN A 350 19.35 6.76 -8.89
N LEU A 351 19.75 5.96 -7.92
CA LEU A 351 19.54 6.27 -6.51
C LEU A 351 20.46 7.43 -6.10
N PRO A 352 20.07 8.30 -5.16
CA PRO A 352 20.85 9.49 -4.79
C PRO A 352 22.33 9.22 -4.53
N GLY A 353 22.67 8.12 -3.86
CA GLY A 353 24.04 7.71 -3.58
C GLY A 353 24.86 7.21 -4.77
N GLU A 354 24.25 7.02 -5.94
CA GLU A 354 24.96 6.65 -7.18
C GLU A 354 25.58 7.86 -7.88
N PHE A 355 25.00 9.05 -7.68
CA PHE A 355 25.47 10.30 -8.30
C PHE A 355 25.93 11.35 -7.30
N LEU A 356 25.59 11.23 -6.01
CA LEU A 356 26.09 12.11 -4.95
C LEU A 356 27.37 11.54 -4.32
N SER A 357 28.48 12.26 -4.47
CA SER A 357 29.72 11.96 -3.76
C SER A 357 29.53 11.99 -2.24
N LEU A 358 30.35 11.25 -1.49
CA LEU A 358 30.27 11.25 -0.02
C LEU A 358 30.49 12.64 0.58
N ASN A 359 31.35 13.45 -0.02
CA ASN A 359 31.51 14.86 0.35
C ASN A 359 30.21 15.62 0.17
N ARG A 360 29.52 15.44 -0.95
CA ARG A 360 28.23 16.08 -1.18
C ARG A 360 27.17 15.62 -0.19
N GLN A 361 27.17 14.33 0.19
CA GLN A 361 26.28 13.81 1.23
C GLN A 361 26.56 14.45 2.60
N CYS A 362 27.81 14.72 2.97
CA CYS A 362 28.15 15.49 4.17
C CYS A 362 27.58 16.92 4.14
N HIS A 363 27.75 17.64 3.03
CA HIS A 363 27.21 18.99 2.88
C HIS A 363 25.68 19.00 2.93
N LEU A 364 25.02 17.98 2.39
CA LEU A 364 23.55 17.86 2.46
C LEU A 364 23.06 17.53 3.88
N ARG A 365 23.80 16.69 4.61
CA ARG A 365 23.46 16.33 5.99
C ARG A 365 23.67 17.49 6.97
N TYR A 366 24.71 18.29 6.74
CA TYR A 366 25.11 19.41 7.58
C TYR A 366 25.24 20.71 6.78
N PRO A 367 24.11 21.28 6.30
CA PRO A 367 24.12 22.41 5.37
C PRO A 367 24.68 23.71 5.97
N PHE A 368 24.76 23.80 7.30
CA PHE A 368 25.29 24.96 8.02
C PHE A 368 26.81 24.94 8.19
N LEU A 369 27.47 23.83 7.87
CA LEU A 369 28.94 23.70 7.99
C LEU A 369 29.61 24.14 6.70
N SER A 370 30.50 25.12 6.80
CA SER A 370 31.13 25.77 5.66
C SER A 370 32.16 24.90 4.93
N ARG A 371 32.82 23.98 5.66
CA ARG A 371 33.95 23.18 5.18
C ARG A 371 33.85 21.70 5.56
N THR A 372 32.64 21.14 5.60
CA THR A 372 32.44 19.72 5.93
C THR A 372 32.80 18.80 4.75
N TYR A 373 33.43 17.67 5.00
CA TYR A 373 33.74 16.66 3.97
C TYR A 373 33.78 15.26 4.58
N PHE A 374 33.74 14.23 3.75
CA PHE A 374 33.75 12.85 4.21
C PHE A 374 35.16 12.40 4.61
N ILE A 375 35.29 11.77 5.77
CA ILE A 375 36.57 11.28 6.29
C ILE A 375 36.81 9.85 5.80
N GLU A 376 37.70 9.69 4.81
CA GLU A 376 37.99 8.37 4.18
C GLU A 376 38.71 7.37 5.09
N GLN A 377 39.39 7.85 6.14
CA GLN A 377 40.20 7.02 7.04
C GLN A 377 39.37 5.99 7.82
N TRP A 378 38.05 6.15 7.89
CA TRP A 378 37.15 5.22 8.55
C TRP A 378 36.46 4.30 7.56
N SER A 379 36.48 3.00 7.87
CA SER A 379 35.83 1.99 7.05
C SER A 379 34.33 2.27 6.91
N LYS A 380 33.85 2.28 5.66
CA LYS A 380 32.43 2.28 5.28
C LYS A 380 31.72 1.07 5.91
N TRP A 381 31.30 1.18 7.17
CA TRP A 381 30.68 0.06 7.86
C TRP A 381 29.17 0.19 7.79
N ASN A 382 28.54 -0.78 7.11
CA ASN A 382 27.09 -0.91 7.02
C ASN A 382 26.38 0.43 6.71
N CYS A 383 26.83 1.13 5.65
CA CYS A 383 26.27 2.39 5.19
C CYS A 383 26.41 3.57 6.15
N ARG A 384 27.46 3.56 6.97
CA ARG A 384 27.84 4.66 7.84
C ARG A 384 29.27 5.11 7.56
N GLY A 385 29.53 6.38 7.87
CA GLY A 385 30.86 6.93 8.01
C GLY A 385 30.79 8.28 8.72
N GLN A 386 31.81 9.12 8.57
CA GLN A 386 31.91 10.36 9.33
C GLN A 386 32.21 11.56 8.44
N CYS A 387 31.65 12.70 8.81
CA CYS A 387 31.94 13.99 8.22
C CYS A 387 32.82 14.81 9.15
N PHE A 388 33.80 15.50 8.57
CA PHE A 388 34.61 16.50 9.25
C PHE A 388 33.76 17.70 9.64
N VAL A 389 33.98 18.20 10.86
CA VAL A 389 33.27 19.36 11.42
C VAL A 389 34.31 20.37 11.88
N PRO A 390 34.40 21.56 11.24
CA PRO A 390 35.31 22.61 11.69
C PRO A 390 34.89 23.09 13.09
N GLY A 391 35.83 23.13 14.05
CA GLY A 391 35.51 23.59 15.42
C GLY A 391 34.94 25.02 15.46
N VAL A 392 35.41 25.86 14.53
CA VAL A 392 34.94 27.25 14.35
C VAL A 392 33.45 27.37 14.01
N ASP A 393 32.87 26.36 13.33
CA ASP A 393 31.47 26.39 12.89
C ASP A 393 30.49 25.98 14.02
N TYR A 394 31.00 25.51 15.16
CA TYR A 394 30.20 25.14 16.35
C TYR A 394 30.82 25.65 17.67
N HIS A 395 31.58 26.76 17.62
CA HIS A 395 32.18 27.42 18.79
C HIS A 395 33.02 26.50 19.69
N HIS A 396 33.75 25.56 19.08
CA HIS A 396 34.59 24.60 19.80
C HIS A 396 36.07 24.76 19.41
N PRO A 397 37.03 24.67 20.35
CA PRO A 397 38.46 24.89 20.09
C PRO A 397 39.13 23.78 19.25
N ALA A 398 38.46 22.66 19.05
CA ALA A 398 38.97 21.52 18.29
C ALA A 398 37.97 21.11 17.21
N ASP A 399 38.49 20.63 16.09
CA ASP A 399 37.70 20.02 15.03
C ASP A 399 37.02 18.73 15.51
N GLY A 400 35.80 18.52 15.03
CA GLY A 400 34.94 17.39 15.39
C GLY A 400 34.69 16.44 14.22
N GLN A 401 33.99 15.35 14.54
CA GLN A 401 33.56 14.35 13.58
C GLN A 401 32.11 13.98 13.89
N TRP A 402 31.21 14.09 12.91
CA TRP A 402 29.79 13.76 13.07
C TRP A 402 29.36 12.65 12.12
N ASP A 403 28.36 11.87 12.53
CA ASP A 403 27.93 10.66 11.84
C ASP A 403 27.16 10.92 10.53
N LEU A 404 27.61 10.30 9.45
CA LEU A 404 26.92 10.27 8.17
C LEU A 404 26.30 8.89 7.93
N LEU A 405 24.98 8.86 7.71
CA LEU A 405 24.32 7.73 7.07
C LEU A 405 24.37 7.92 5.55
N PHE A 406 24.89 6.94 4.83
CA PHE A 406 24.97 6.99 3.38
C PHE A 406 23.59 6.88 2.74
N LEU A 407 23.35 7.71 1.74
CA LEU A 407 22.11 7.66 0.96
C LEU A 407 22.04 6.38 0.13
N ASP A 408 20.82 5.97 -0.17
CA ASP A 408 20.56 4.78 -0.99
C ASP A 408 21.25 4.88 -2.35
N GLY A 409 21.83 3.78 -2.82
CA GLY A 409 22.68 3.73 -4.01
C GLY A 409 24.18 3.87 -3.74
N THR A 410 24.58 4.39 -2.58
CA THR A 410 26.00 4.56 -2.24
C THR A 410 26.71 3.20 -2.20
N THR A 411 27.82 3.05 -2.91
CA THR A 411 28.57 1.78 -2.90
C THR A 411 29.23 1.59 -1.53
N CYS A 412 28.79 0.56 -0.81
CA CYS A 412 29.27 0.20 0.53
C CYS A 412 30.26 -0.98 0.53
N SER A 413 30.24 -1.82 -0.52
CA SER A 413 31.27 -2.83 -0.77
C SER A 413 31.49 -2.96 -2.27
N HIS A 414 32.74 -3.11 -2.69
CA HIS A 414 33.09 -3.28 -4.09
C HIS A 414 33.18 -4.77 -4.51
N ARG A 415 33.45 -5.69 -3.58
CA ARG A 415 33.60 -7.13 -3.86
C ARG A 415 33.07 -8.01 -2.72
N PRO A 416 31.87 -8.60 -2.85
CA PRO A 416 30.89 -8.39 -3.94
C PRO A 416 30.38 -6.94 -3.96
N LYS A 417 29.95 -6.45 -5.13
CA LYS A 417 29.34 -5.11 -5.25
C LYS A 417 28.06 -5.08 -4.41
N ARG A 418 28.02 -4.20 -3.42
CA ARG A 418 26.86 -3.93 -2.57
C ARG A 418 26.66 -2.43 -2.47
N ILE A 419 25.39 -2.04 -2.40
CA ILE A 419 24.98 -0.66 -2.26
C ILE A 419 24.21 -0.47 -0.95
N CYS A 420 24.15 0.78 -0.51
CA CYS A 420 23.29 1.18 0.58
C CYS A 420 21.85 1.17 0.13
N ILE A 421 21.02 0.45 0.87
CA ILE A 421 19.58 0.45 0.73
C ILE A 421 19.00 0.50 2.14
N ASN A 422 18.36 1.61 2.46
CA ASN A 422 17.73 1.90 3.75
C ASN A 422 18.69 1.71 4.92
N GLY A 423 19.88 2.31 4.79
CA GLY A 423 20.92 2.30 5.82
C GLY A 423 21.60 0.94 6.05
N LEU A 424 21.44 -0.02 5.15
CA LEU A 424 22.07 -1.33 5.23
C LEU A 424 22.86 -1.65 3.96
N CYS A 425 24.04 -2.28 4.13
CA CYS A 425 24.89 -2.66 3.02
C CYS A 425 24.48 -4.01 2.44
N ARG A 426 23.84 -4.01 1.25
CA ARG A 426 23.19 -5.20 0.67
C ARG A 426 23.48 -5.34 -0.83
N PRO A 427 23.29 -6.54 -1.42
CA PRO A 427 23.27 -6.70 -2.87
C PRO A 427 22.31 -5.68 -3.50
N ASP A 428 22.66 -5.16 -4.67
CA ASP A 428 21.79 -4.23 -5.39
C ASP A 428 20.53 -4.99 -5.85
N PRO A 429 19.35 -4.70 -5.28
CA PRO A 429 18.12 -5.44 -5.60
C PRO A 429 17.70 -5.25 -7.06
N ARG A 430 18.27 -4.26 -7.77
CA ARG A 430 18.03 -4.03 -9.20
C ARG A 430 18.90 -4.93 -10.11
N THR A 431 19.94 -5.53 -9.56
CA THR A 431 20.83 -6.48 -10.27
C THR A 431 20.45 -7.93 -10.06
N GLU A 432 19.59 -8.20 -9.08
CA GLU A 432 18.94 -9.50 -8.93
C GLU A 432 17.97 -9.66 -10.11
N ILE A 433 18.40 -10.42 -11.14
CA ILE A 433 17.46 -11.03 -12.07
C ILE A 433 16.50 -11.82 -11.18
N PRO A 434 15.17 -11.56 -11.21
CA PRO A 434 14.25 -12.38 -10.45
C PRO A 434 14.50 -13.82 -10.89
N GLN A 435 15.03 -14.63 -9.97
CA GLN A 435 15.14 -16.06 -10.16
C GLN A 435 13.73 -16.51 -10.49
N ARG A 436 13.51 -16.93 -11.75
CA ARG A 436 12.27 -17.55 -12.18
C ARG A 436 12.01 -18.70 -11.20
N PRO A 437 10.97 -18.64 -10.37
CA PRO A 437 10.50 -19.86 -9.74
C PRO A 437 10.03 -20.75 -10.89
N TYR A 438 10.59 -21.96 -10.97
CA TYR A 438 10.13 -23.00 -11.89
C TYR A 438 8.65 -23.34 -11.66
#